data_AF-A0A3G2USW0-F1
#
_entry.id   AF-A0A3G2USW0-F1
#
_cell.length_a   1.000
_cell.length_b   1.000
_cell.length_c   1.000
_cell.angle_alpha   90.00
_cell.angle_beta   90.00
_cell.angle_gamma   90.00
#
_symmetry.space_group_name_H-M   'P 1'
#
loop_
_entity.id
_entity.type
_entity.pdbx_description
1 polymer ?
#
loop_
_entity_poly.entity_id
_entity_poly.type
_entity_poly.pdbx_seq_one_letter_code
_entity_poly.pdbx_strand_id
1 'polypeptide(L)'
;MSKTGFDGLMHTACVVWGFCGCMKRGEPLHVTNLIPPSGPVHARQFVEWLLLADNVNPNLPEYERHKAALTTAFVAHMGSEVVDAVKLRWSDAEQDIDQPDVKFRGRIADDHENLPSGT
;
A
#
# COMPACT_ATOMS: atom_id res chain seq x y z
N MET A 1 -3.17 0.14 -19.60
CA MET A 1 -2.37 1.26 -19.06
C MET A 1 -0.98 0.75 -18.74
N SER A 2 0.06 1.57 -18.91
CA SER A 2 1.41 1.23 -18.47
C SER A 2 1.48 1.28 -16.95
N LYS A 3 2.11 0.29 -16.32
CA LYS A 3 2.37 0.31 -14.87
C LYS A 3 3.16 1.58 -14.51
N THR A 4 2.66 2.31 -13.53
CA THR A 4 3.31 3.50 -12.98
C THR A 4 4.46 3.11 -12.06
N GLY A 5 5.28 4.10 -11.66
CA GLY A 5 6.27 3.90 -10.61
C GLY A 5 5.64 3.38 -9.31
N PHE A 6 4.45 3.87 -8.97
CA PHE A 6 3.74 3.43 -7.78
C PHE A 6 3.28 1.97 -7.87
N ASP A 7 2.75 1.52 -9.02
CA ASP A 7 2.39 0.10 -9.22
C ASP A 7 3.62 -0.81 -9.05
N GLY A 8 4.77 -0.38 -9.58
CA GLY A 8 6.05 -1.09 -9.42
C GLY A 8 6.52 -1.13 -7.97
N LEU A 9 6.47 0.01 -7.28
CA LEU A 9 6.84 0.11 -5.87
C LEU A 9 5.98 -0.80 -5.01
N MET A 10 4.66 -0.75 -5.18
CA MET A 10 3.75 -1.55 -4.37
C MET A 10 3.83 -3.05 -4.72
N HIS A 11 4.15 -3.41 -5.97
CA HIS A 11 4.46 -4.80 -6.29
C HIS A 11 5.68 -5.29 -5.51
N THR A 12 6.77 -4.54 -5.50
CA THR A 12 7.98 -4.88 -4.73
C THR A 12 7.69 -4.95 -3.23
N ALA A 13 7.06 -3.91 -2.67
CA ALA A 13 6.80 -3.83 -1.23
C ALA A 13 5.81 -4.89 -0.75
N CYS A 14 4.63 -4.99 -1.36
CA CYS A 14 3.57 -5.89 -0.91
C CYS A 14 3.75 -7.31 -1.46
N VAL A 15 3.90 -7.50 -2.77
CA VAL A 15 3.91 -8.86 -3.36
C VAL A 15 5.23 -9.58 -3.11
N VAL A 16 6.36 -8.88 -3.28
CA VAL A 16 7.68 -9.52 -3.14
C VAL A 16 8.16 -9.55 -1.69
N TRP A 17 7.95 -8.47 -0.94
CA TRP A 17 8.48 -8.34 0.43
C TRP A 17 7.44 -8.46 1.55
N GLY A 18 6.15 -8.54 1.22
CA GLY A 18 5.08 -8.83 2.19
C GLY A 18 4.48 -7.63 2.92
N PHE A 19 4.91 -6.40 2.64
CA PHE A 19 4.38 -5.18 3.27
C PHE A 19 3.07 -4.74 2.62
N CYS A 20 2.00 -5.50 2.85
CA CYS A 20 0.68 -5.31 2.24
C CYS A 20 -0.31 -4.55 3.12
N GLY A 21 0.09 -4.19 4.33
CA GLY A 21 -0.81 -3.63 5.34
C GLY A 21 -1.37 -4.71 6.27
N CYS A 22 -2.09 -4.28 7.29
CA CYS A 22 -2.59 -5.15 8.34
C CYS A 22 -4.08 -4.90 8.63
N MET A 23 -4.64 -5.73 9.53
CA MET A 23 -5.91 -5.44 10.17
C MET A 23 -5.64 -4.69 11.47
N LYS A 24 -6.19 -3.48 11.61
CA LYS A 24 -6.08 -2.65 12.81
C LYS A 24 -7.47 -2.34 13.35
N ARG A 25 -7.77 -2.82 14.57
CA ARG A 25 -9.10 -2.66 15.20
C ARG A 25 -10.27 -3.22 14.37
N GLY A 26 -10.01 -4.28 13.61
CA GLY A 26 -11.02 -4.92 12.75
C GLY A 26 -11.19 -4.27 11.38
N GLU A 27 -10.45 -3.20 11.07
CA GLU A 27 -10.45 -2.54 9.76
C GLU A 27 -9.13 -2.76 9.02
N PRO A 28 -9.15 -2.93 7.68
CA PRO A 28 -7.93 -3.01 6.88
C PRO A 28 -7.23 -1.64 6.85
N LEU A 29 -5.93 -1.63 7.14
CA LEU A 29 -5.08 -0.46 7.03
C LEU A 29 -4.03 -0.69 5.95
N HIS A 30 -4.09 0.09 4.88
CA HIS A 30 -3.12 0.10 3.79
C HIS A 30 -2.40 1.44 3.73
N VAL A 31 -1.18 1.47 3.16
CA VAL A 31 -0.39 2.72 3.07
C VAL A 31 -1.14 3.83 2.33
N THR A 32 -1.94 3.49 1.32
CA THR A 32 -2.73 4.49 0.55
C THR A 32 -3.76 5.24 1.40
N ASN A 33 -4.19 4.68 2.53
CA ASN A 33 -5.09 5.38 3.47
C ASN A 33 -4.37 6.50 4.24
N LEU A 34 -3.03 6.49 4.27
CA LEU A 34 -2.20 7.44 5.02
C LEU A 34 -1.60 8.55 4.13
N ILE A 35 -1.69 8.40 2.81
CA ILE A 35 -1.10 9.35 1.86
C ILE A 35 -2.06 10.54 1.68
N PRO A 36 -1.60 11.79 1.84
CA PRO A 36 -2.44 12.97 1.60
C PRO A 36 -2.90 13.03 0.13
N PRO A 37 -3.96 13.78 -0.19
CA PRO A 37 -4.46 13.91 -1.57
C PRO A 37 -3.43 14.54 -2.53
N SER A 38 -2.62 15.48 -2.04
CA SER A 38 -1.60 16.19 -2.84
C SER A 38 -0.44 16.70 -1.97
N GLY A 39 0.60 17.21 -2.63
CA GLY A 39 1.75 17.84 -1.97
C GLY A 39 2.97 16.92 -1.84
N PRO A 40 4.10 17.44 -1.34
CA PRO A 40 5.36 16.71 -1.33
C PRO A 40 5.34 15.56 -0.31
N VAL A 41 5.72 14.37 -0.76
CA VAL A 41 5.96 13.19 0.08
C VAL A 41 7.41 12.76 -0.11
N HIS A 42 8.15 12.74 1.00
CA HIS A 42 9.51 12.21 1.03
C HIS A 42 9.49 10.68 1.11
N ALA A 43 10.45 10.02 0.46
CA ALA A 43 10.61 8.57 0.47
C ALA A 43 10.59 7.99 1.89
N ARG A 44 11.36 8.58 2.82
CA ARG A 44 11.40 8.14 4.22
C ARG A 44 10.03 8.19 4.92
N GLN A 45 9.23 9.22 4.61
CA GLN A 45 7.92 9.44 5.23
C GLN A 45 6.91 8.43 4.69
N PHE A 46 6.93 8.18 3.38
CA PHE A 46 6.14 7.11 2.78
C PHE A 46 6.46 5.75 3.41
N VAL A 47 7.75 5.45 3.62
CA VAL A 47 8.18 4.18 4.21
C VAL A 47 7.76 4.05 5.67
N GLU A 48 7.80 5.13 6.44
CA GLU A 48 7.27 5.14 7.80
C GLU A 48 5.77 4.83 7.82
N TRP A 49 4.98 5.38 6.89
CA TRP A 49 3.57 5.02 6.73
C TRP A 49 3.37 3.58 6.29
N LEU A 50 4.21 3.07 5.40
CA LEU A 50 4.13 1.68 4.93
C LEU A 50 4.37 0.69 6.09
N LEU A 51 5.43 0.90 6.87
CA LEU A 51 5.76 0.08 8.04
C LEU A 51 4.70 0.21 9.14
N LEU A 52 4.14 1.41 9.32
CA LEU A 52 3.01 1.64 10.23
C LEU A 52 1.75 0.88 9.78
N ALA A 53 1.43 0.92 8.49
CA ALA A 53 0.28 0.24 7.91
C ALA A 53 0.41 -1.29 8.02
N ASP A 54 1.64 -1.82 7.98
CA ASP A 54 1.94 -3.24 8.13
C ASP A 54 2.15 -3.67 9.60
N ASN A 55 2.01 -2.72 10.54
CA ASN A 55 2.17 -2.94 11.99
C ASN A 55 3.54 -3.50 12.39
N VAL A 56 4.59 -3.08 11.69
CA VAL A 56 5.97 -3.40 12.05
C VAL A 56 6.35 -2.67 13.34
N ASN A 57 6.96 -3.39 14.29
CA ASN A 57 7.40 -2.81 15.56
C ASN A 57 8.71 -2.01 15.35
N PRO A 58 8.72 -0.69 15.62
CA PRO A 58 9.90 0.16 15.41
C PRO A 58 11.06 -0.11 16.38
N ASN A 59 10.82 -0.89 17.45
CA ASN A 59 11.86 -1.24 18.41
C ASN A 59 12.64 -2.51 18.02
N LEU A 60 12.28 -3.16 16.91
CA LEU A 60 12.97 -4.35 16.44
C LEU A 60 14.23 -3.97 15.63
N PRO A 61 15.33 -4.72 15.76
CA PRO A 61 16.58 -4.43 15.04
C PRO A 61 16.43 -4.36 13.52
N GLU A 62 15.52 -5.15 12.96
CA GLU A 62 15.23 -5.19 11.52
C GLU A 62 14.50 -3.95 11.00
N TYR A 63 13.91 -3.11 11.87
CA TYR A 63 13.13 -1.95 11.45
C TYR A 63 13.95 -0.99 10.58
N GLU A 64 15.14 -0.61 11.02
CA GLU A 64 16.01 0.30 10.27
C GLU A 64 16.51 -0.33 8.97
N ARG A 65 16.74 -1.64 8.95
CA ARG A 65 17.09 -2.38 7.72
C ARG A 65 15.95 -2.36 6.71
N HIS A 66 14.72 -2.62 7.16
CA HIS A 66 13.54 -2.56 6.30
C HIS A 66 13.29 -1.14 5.80
N LYS A 67 13.39 -0.14 6.69
CA LYS A 67 13.24 1.27 6.34
C LYS A 67 14.23 1.70 5.26
N ALA A 68 15.50 1.33 5.41
CA ALA A 68 16.53 1.63 4.40
C ALA A 68 16.22 0.96 3.06
N ALA A 69 15.93 -0.35 3.05
CA ALA A 69 15.65 -1.10 1.83
C ALA A 69 14.42 -0.58 1.07
N LEU A 70 13.33 -0.30 1.79
CA LEU A 70 12.10 0.26 1.23
C LEU A 70 12.31 1.70 0.72
N THR A 71 13.17 2.48 1.38
CA THR A 71 13.51 3.83 0.91
C THR A 71 14.27 3.76 -0.42
N THR A 72 15.24 2.85 -0.55
CA THR A 72 15.93 2.60 -1.83
C THR A 72 14.96 2.15 -2.91
N ALA A 73 14.04 1.23 -2.60
CA ALA A 73 13.02 0.78 -3.55
C ALA A 73 12.10 1.92 -4.00
N PHE A 74 11.70 2.80 -3.08
CA PHE A 74 10.93 4.00 -3.40
C PHE A 74 11.64 4.84 -4.45
N VAL A 75 12.90 5.21 -4.21
CA VAL A 75 13.66 6.05 -5.14
C VAL A 75 13.85 5.34 -6.49
N ALA A 76 14.13 4.04 -6.48
CA ALA A 76 14.31 3.26 -7.71
C ALA A 76 13.04 3.23 -8.59
N HIS A 77 11.86 3.11 -7.98
CA HIS A 77 10.59 3.05 -8.72
C HIS A 77 9.99 4.42 -9.03
N MET A 78 10.12 5.38 -8.12
CA MET A 78 9.54 6.72 -8.24
C MET A 78 10.47 7.71 -8.94
N GLY A 79 11.76 7.39 -9.06
CA GLY A 79 12.78 8.20 -9.72
C GLY A 79 13.26 9.42 -8.93
N SER A 80 12.81 9.60 -7.69
CA SER A 80 13.15 10.76 -6.84
C SER A 80 12.96 10.42 -5.36
N GLU A 81 13.70 11.10 -4.48
CA GLU A 81 13.49 11.07 -3.03
C GLU A 81 12.23 11.82 -2.59
N VAL A 82 11.73 12.74 -3.43
CA VAL A 82 10.52 13.51 -3.18
C VAL A 82 9.64 13.47 -4.40
N VAL A 83 8.37 13.13 -4.21
CA VAL A 83 7.34 13.14 -5.25
C VAL A 83 6.09 13.87 -4.75
N ASP A 84 5.27 14.33 -5.68
CA ASP A 84 3.92 14.76 -5.32
C ASP A 84 3.06 13.54 -4.97
N ALA A 85 2.26 13.63 -3.91
CA ALA A 85 1.38 12.58 -3.44
C ALA A 85 0.40 12.08 -4.50
N VAL A 86 0.03 12.92 -5.49
CA VAL A 86 -0.82 12.50 -6.62
C VAL A 86 -0.18 11.39 -7.47
N LYS A 87 1.16 11.24 -7.42
CA LYS A 87 1.89 10.16 -8.11
C LYS A 87 1.88 8.83 -7.35
N LEU A 88 1.42 8.81 -6.10
CA LEU A 88 1.36 7.64 -5.24
C LEU A 88 -0.06 7.05 -5.24
N ARG A 89 -0.58 6.77 -6.43
CA ARG A 89 -1.93 6.27 -6.71
C ARG A 89 -1.86 5.15 -7.73
N TRP A 90 -2.78 4.19 -7.62
CA TRP A 90 -2.84 3.07 -8.55
C TRP A 90 -3.18 3.54 -9.96
N SER A 91 -2.61 2.90 -10.98
CA SER A 91 -2.88 3.30 -12.37
C SER A 91 -4.31 2.99 -12.84
N ASP A 92 -5.00 2.07 -12.16
CA ASP A 92 -6.37 1.64 -12.45
C ASP A 92 -7.43 2.23 -11.50
N ALA A 93 -7.02 3.02 -10.50
CA ALA A 93 -7.97 3.78 -9.69
C ALA A 93 -8.54 4.94 -10.52
N GLU A 94 -9.87 5.00 -10.68
CA GLU A 94 -10.54 6.19 -11.18
C GLU A 94 -10.13 7.37 -10.27
N GLN A 95 -9.56 8.42 -10.86
CA GLN A 95 -8.99 9.56 -10.14
C GLN A 95 -10.09 10.43 -9.52
N ASP A 96 -10.73 9.94 -8.46
CA ASP A 96 -11.57 10.77 -7.59
C ASP A 96 -10.64 11.47 -6.60
N ILE A 97 -10.13 12.64 -7.03
CA ILE A 97 -9.08 13.43 -6.38
C ILE A 97 -9.42 13.85 -4.93
N ASP A 98 -10.69 13.69 -4.54
CA ASP A 98 -11.25 14.05 -3.24
C ASP A 98 -11.35 12.88 -2.24
N GLN A 99 -11.00 11.63 -2.61
CA GLN A 99 -11.08 10.48 -1.68
C GLN A 99 -9.81 9.61 -1.67
N PRO A 100 -9.40 9.06 -0.51
CA PRO A 100 -8.37 8.04 -0.45
C PRO A 100 -8.81 6.78 -1.22
N ASP A 101 -7.86 6.06 -1.83
CA ASP A 101 -8.08 4.87 -2.66
C ASP A 101 -8.59 3.66 -1.84
N VAL A 102 -9.78 3.76 -1.24
CA VAL A 102 -10.40 2.70 -0.40
C VAL A 102 -11.13 1.65 -1.23
N LYS A 103 -11.40 1.95 -2.50
CA LYS A 103 -12.27 1.12 -3.34
C LYS A 103 -11.44 0.04 -4.03
N PHE A 104 -11.79 -1.23 -3.78
CA PHE A 104 -11.47 -2.45 -4.55
C PHE A 104 -10.57 -3.55 -3.96
N ARG A 105 -10.37 -3.63 -2.64
CA ARG A 105 -9.98 -4.91 -2.00
C ARG A 105 -10.99 -5.31 -0.92
N GLY A 106 -12.07 -5.95 -1.35
CA GLY A 106 -13.13 -6.42 -0.45
C GLY A 106 -14.32 -7.14 -1.11
N ARG A 107 -14.15 -7.78 -2.27
CA ARG A 107 -15.12 -8.79 -2.74
C ARG A 107 -14.39 -10.11 -2.96
N ILE A 108 -14.04 -10.77 -1.86
CA ILE A 108 -14.09 -12.23 -1.86
C ILE A 108 -15.60 -12.49 -1.96
N ALA A 109 -16.05 -13.07 -3.08
CA ALA A 109 -17.41 -13.56 -3.14
C ALA A 109 -17.53 -14.59 -2.01
N ASP A 110 -18.45 -14.35 -1.08
CA ASP A 110 -18.94 -15.42 -0.23
C ASP A 110 -19.62 -16.42 -1.17
N ASP A 111 -18.85 -17.43 -1.61
CA ASP A 111 -19.42 -18.64 -2.17
C ASP A 111 -20.15 -19.34 -1.02
N HIS A 112 -21.39 -18.92 -0.79
CA HIS A 112 -22.35 -19.67 -0.02
C HIS A 112 -22.47 -21.05 -0.68
N GLU A 113 -21.91 -22.07 -0.02
CA GLU A 113 -22.15 -23.47 -0.33
C GLU A 113 -23.68 -23.70 -0.37
N ASN A 114 -24.20 -23.87 -1.58
CA ASN A 114 -25.49 -24.49 -1.82
C ASN A 114 -25.32 -25.99 -1.50
N LEU A 115 -25.65 -26.39 -0.27
CA LEU A 115 -25.88 -27.81 0.04
C LEU A 115 -27.14 -28.28 -0.71
N PRO A 116 -27.06 -29.32 -1.57
CA PRO A 116 -28.26 -29.93 -2.12
C PRO A 116 -29.02 -30.67 -1.02
N SER A 117 -30.31 -30.38 -0.92
CA SER A 117 -31.25 -31.12 -0.06
C SER A 117 -31.25 -32.60 -0.45
N GLY A 118 -30.92 -33.46 0.50
CA GLY A 118 -31.01 -34.91 0.35
C GLY A 118 -32.47 -35.34 0.13
N THR A 119 -32.62 -36.31 -0.78
CA THR A 119 -33.82 -37.11 -1.09
C THR A 119 -34.40 -37.84 0.10
#